data_AF-A0A5N1JHK4-F1
#
_entry.id   AF-A0A5N1JHK4-F1
#
_cell.length_a   1.000
_cell.length_b   1.000
_cell.length_c   1.000
_cell.angle_alpha   90.00
_cell.angle_beta   90.00
_cell.angle_gamma   90.00
#
_symmetry.space_group_name_H-M   'P 1'
#
loop_
_entity.id
_entity.type
_entity.pdbx_description
1 polymer ?
#
loop_
_entity_poly.entity_id
_entity_poly.type
_entity_poly.pdbx_seq_one_letter_code
_entity_poly.pdbx_strand_id
1 'polypeptide(L)'
;MKINPHYRRTLFATAFFLSLAAFSLGQGRPNRPSISPRQGFWVVESQPKQNCVVFFYNDENQLIYKENLAKKRLNLKQAKTRESLNAVLEQALQQWTVSQQPGGAAMPVDQQWLATEFRK
;
A
#
# COMPACT_ATOMS: atom_id res chain seq x y z
N MET A 1 -10.30 25.66 59.49
CA MET A 1 -10.96 24.52 58.83
C MET A 1 -9.89 23.51 58.41
N LYS A 2 -9.83 22.32 59.02
CA LYS A 2 -8.82 21.29 58.72
C LYS A 2 -9.29 20.45 57.53
N ILE A 3 -8.56 20.48 56.42
CA ILE A 3 -8.90 19.73 55.20
C ILE A 3 -8.27 18.33 55.31
N ASN A 4 -9.11 17.30 55.31
CA ASN A 4 -8.69 15.91 55.51
C ASN A 4 -7.85 15.37 54.34
N PRO A 5 -6.69 14.74 54.59
CA PRO A 5 -5.72 14.35 53.56
C PRO A 5 -6.20 13.21 52.66
N HIS A 6 -7.24 12.48 53.07
CA HIS A 6 -7.85 11.41 52.29
C HIS A 6 -8.58 11.95 51.04
N TYR A 7 -9.17 13.15 51.11
CA TYR A 7 -9.85 13.79 49.98
C TYR A 7 -8.89 14.18 48.85
N ARG A 8 -7.67 14.61 49.20
CA ARG A 8 -6.63 14.94 48.21
C ARG A 8 -6.19 13.68 47.46
N ARG A 9 -6.08 12.53 48.13
CA ARG A 9 -5.68 11.26 47.49
C ARG A 9 -6.77 10.68 46.59
N THR A 10 -8.05 10.78 46.96
CA THR A 10 -9.18 10.33 46.12
C THR A 10 -9.47 11.22 44.91
N LEU A 11 -9.14 12.53 44.99
CA LEU A 11 -9.26 13.44 43.85
C LEU A 11 -8.23 13.16 42.75
N PHE A 12 -7.02 12.71 43.10
CA PHE A 12 -6.02 12.30 42.09
C PHE A 12 -6.31 10.90 41.50
N ALA A 13 -6.90 9.99 42.27
CA ALA A 13 -7.21 8.63 41.80
C ALA A 13 -8.35 8.59 40.76
N THR A 14 -9.33 9.50 40.87
CA THR A 14 -10.45 9.60 39.91
C THR A 14 -10.07 10.34 38.62
N ALA A 15 -9.12 11.28 38.68
CA ALA A 15 -8.61 11.96 37.48
C ALA A 15 -7.77 11.04 36.57
N PHE A 16 -7.09 10.03 37.13
CA PHE A 16 -6.28 9.09 36.34
C PHE A 16 -7.15 8.10 35.54
N PHE A 17 -8.25 7.62 36.13
CA PHE A 17 -9.17 6.67 35.50
C PHE A 17 -10.00 7.26 34.34
N LEU A 18 -10.23 8.58 34.34
CA LEU A 18 -10.93 9.27 33.25
C LEU A 18 -10.03 9.59 32.04
N SER A 19 -8.71 9.48 32.16
CA SER A 19 -7.78 9.74 31.04
C SER A 19 -7.58 8.56 30.09
N LEU A 20 -8.02 7.35 30.47
CA LEU A 20 -7.76 6.12 29.68
C LEU A 20 -8.81 5.84 28.59
N ALA A 21 -9.88 6.63 28.50
CA ALA A 21 -10.98 6.39 27.56
C ALA A 21 -10.81 7.06 26.17
N ALA A 22 -9.65 7.67 25.88
CA ALA A 22 -9.48 8.51 24.67
C ALA A 22 -8.62 7.91 23.54
N PHE A 23 -8.21 6.63 23.59
CA PHE A 23 -7.38 6.00 22.55
C PHE A 23 -8.13 5.02 21.61
N SER A 24 -9.41 5.26 21.33
CA SER A 24 -10.17 4.46 20.34
C SER A 24 -10.64 5.23 19.12
N LEU A 25 -10.01 6.39 18.83
CA LEU A 25 -10.28 7.11 17.59
C LEU A 25 -9.23 6.76 16.53
N GLY A 26 -9.65 5.94 15.56
CA GLY A 26 -9.13 6.04 14.21
C GLY A 26 -8.33 4.86 13.68
N GLN A 27 -8.87 3.62 13.72
CA GLN A 27 -8.59 2.71 12.60
C GLN A 27 -9.38 3.20 11.37
N GLY A 28 -8.98 4.34 10.83
CA GLY A 28 -9.40 4.75 9.51
C GLY A 28 -8.89 3.71 8.54
N ARG A 29 -9.79 2.90 7.97
CA ARG A 29 -9.48 2.09 6.79
C ARG A 29 -9.08 3.08 5.68
N PRO A 30 -7.81 3.15 5.23
CA PRO A 30 -7.52 3.87 4.01
C PRO A 30 -7.77 2.86 2.89
N ASN A 31 -9.03 2.70 2.50
CA ASN A 31 -9.29 2.13 1.18
C ASN A 31 -10.64 2.60 0.65
N ARG A 32 -10.79 3.92 0.54
CA ARG A 32 -11.66 4.43 -0.51
C ARG A 32 -10.78 4.39 -1.77
N PRO A 33 -11.12 3.60 -2.81
CA PRO A 33 -10.39 3.67 -4.06
C PRO A 33 -10.46 5.12 -4.53
N SER A 34 -9.29 5.75 -4.72
CA SER A 34 -9.24 7.11 -5.21
C SER A 34 -9.98 7.13 -6.56
N ILE A 35 -10.91 8.07 -6.72
CA ILE A 35 -11.60 8.32 -8.00
C ILE A 35 -10.68 9.16 -8.89
N SER A 36 -9.36 9.03 -8.73
CA SER A 36 -8.43 9.55 -9.71
C SER A 36 -8.55 8.67 -10.95
N PRO A 37 -8.60 9.24 -12.16
CA PRO A 37 -8.51 8.44 -13.37
C PRO A 37 -7.24 7.59 -13.26
N ARG A 38 -7.39 6.27 -13.39
CA ARG A 38 -6.25 5.36 -13.39
C ARG A 38 -5.34 5.76 -14.53
N GLN A 39 -4.15 6.20 -14.18
CA GLN A 39 -3.07 6.42 -15.12
C GLN A 39 -2.44 5.06 -15.41
N GLY A 40 -2.14 4.81 -16.68
CA GLY A 40 -1.50 3.60 -17.16
C GLY A 40 -2.39 2.35 -17.16
N PHE A 41 -1.78 1.25 -17.58
CA PHE A 41 -2.42 -0.05 -17.65
C PHE A 41 -1.38 -1.16 -17.46
N TRP A 42 -1.86 -2.36 -17.12
CA TRP A 42 -1.03 -3.55 -17.00
C TRP A 42 -1.49 -4.63 -17.96
N VAL A 43 -0.54 -5.43 -18.44
CA VAL A 43 -0.77 -6.58 -19.33
C VAL A 43 -0.13 -7.81 -18.71
N VAL A 44 -0.86 -8.91 -18.70
CA VAL A 44 -0.36 -10.18 -18.17
C VAL A 44 -0.23 -11.18 -19.31
N GLU A 45 1.01 -11.59 -19.57
CA GLU A 45 1.34 -12.67 -20.48
C GLU A 45 1.53 -13.96 -19.68
N SER A 46 0.54 -14.86 -19.75
CA SER A 46 0.60 -16.15 -19.07
C SER A 46 0.89 -17.27 -20.06
N GLN A 47 1.99 -17.99 -19.86
CA GLN A 47 2.24 -19.22 -20.61
C GLN A 47 1.61 -20.43 -19.90
N PRO A 48 0.94 -21.35 -20.61
CA PRO A 48 0.16 -22.44 -20.01
C PRO A 48 0.92 -23.37 -19.04
N LYS A 49 2.26 -23.38 -19.06
CA LYS A 49 3.07 -24.39 -18.35
C LYS A 49 4.24 -23.87 -17.52
N GLN A 50 4.58 -22.58 -17.53
CA GLN A 50 5.89 -22.15 -17.00
C GLN A 50 5.83 -20.85 -16.21
N ASN A 51 5.64 -19.72 -16.90
CA ASN A 51 5.89 -18.41 -16.32
C ASN A 51 4.76 -17.44 -16.66
N CYS A 52 4.53 -16.51 -15.75
CA CYS A 52 3.60 -15.41 -15.93
C CYS A 52 4.40 -14.12 -15.88
N VAL A 53 4.37 -13.34 -16.94
CA VAL A 53 5.05 -12.05 -17.00
C VAL A 53 4.00 -10.95 -16.94
N VAL A 54 4.24 -9.97 -16.07
CA VAL A 54 3.38 -8.80 -15.95
C VAL A 54 4.17 -7.60 -16.46
N PHE A 55 3.55 -6.85 -17.37
CA PHE A 55 4.06 -5.63 -17.94
C PHE A 55 3.20 -4.47 -17.46
N PHE A 56 3.82 -3.37 -17.07
CA PHE A 56 3.16 -2.15 -16.63
C PHE A 56 3.52 -1.02 -17.56
N TYR A 57 2.51 -0.31 -18.06
CA TYR A 57 2.62 0.77 -19.00
C TYR A 57 2.04 2.06 -18.40
N ASN A 58 2.59 3.20 -18.79
CA ASN A 58 1.99 4.50 -18.52
C ASN A 58 0.96 4.87 -19.61
N ASP A 59 0.36 6.06 -19.50
CA ASP A 59 -0.62 6.59 -20.46
C ASP A 59 -0.04 6.87 -21.86
N GLU A 60 1.29 6.95 -21.97
CA GLU A 60 2.02 7.13 -23.22
C GLU A 60 2.42 5.79 -23.87
N ASN A 61 1.89 4.67 -23.36
CA ASN A 61 2.22 3.31 -23.79
C ASN A 61 3.70 2.93 -23.59
N GLN A 62 4.43 3.63 -22.72
CA GLN A 62 5.82 3.29 -22.39
C GLN A 62 5.83 2.23 -21.29
N LEU A 63 6.67 1.20 -21.47
CA LEU A 63 6.87 0.18 -20.46
C LEU A 63 7.67 0.77 -19.29
N ILE A 64 7.03 0.88 -18.12
CA ILE A 64 7.64 1.46 -16.91
C ILE A 64 8.17 0.39 -15.95
N TYR A 65 7.59 -0.81 -15.98
CA TYR A 65 8.00 -1.91 -15.11
C TYR A 65 7.62 -3.26 -15.72
N LYS A 66 8.43 -4.29 -15.45
CA LYS A 66 8.21 -5.67 -15.90
C LYS A 66 8.63 -6.62 -14.80
N GLU A 67 7.76 -7.55 -14.44
CA GLU A 67 8.07 -8.57 -13.44
C GLU A 67 7.72 -9.96 -13.96
N ASN A 68 8.64 -10.89 -13.75
CA ASN A 68 8.46 -12.29 -14.09
C ASN A 68 8.13 -13.09 -12.83
N LEU A 69 6.92 -13.64 -12.78
CA LEU A 69 6.48 -14.54 -11.74
C LEU A 69 6.78 -15.97 -12.17
N ALA A 70 7.93 -16.47 -11.72
CA ALA A 70 8.33 -17.85 -11.95
C ALA A 70 7.42 -18.83 -11.17
N LYS A 71 6.96 -19.89 -11.84
CA LYS A 71 6.19 -21.00 -11.25
C LYS A 71 4.84 -20.60 -10.59
N LYS A 72 4.32 -19.40 -10.84
CA LYS A 72 3.04 -18.93 -10.27
C LYS A 72 2.10 -18.44 -11.38
N ARG A 73 0.82 -18.78 -11.27
CA ARG A 73 -0.25 -18.28 -12.15
C ARG A 73 -1.00 -17.16 -11.45
N LEU A 74 -1.19 -16.03 -12.13
CA LEU A 74 -2.08 -14.97 -11.66
C LEU A 74 -3.52 -15.31 -12.03
N ASN A 75 -4.42 -15.29 -11.05
CA ASN A 75 -5.85 -15.45 -11.30
C ASN A 75 -6.52 -14.07 -11.41
N LEU A 76 -6.63 -13.56 -12.63
CA LEU A 76 -7.22 -12.24 -12.90
C LEU A 76 -8.71 -12.14 -12.55
N LYS A 77 -9.40 -13.27 -12.32
CA LYS A 77 -10.80 -13.27 -11.85
C LYS A 77 -10.91 -12.88 -10.37
N GLN A 78 -9.82 -12.99 -9.60
CA GLN A 78 -9.83 -12.62 -8.18
C GLN A 78 -9.69 -11.10 -8.03
N ALA A 79 -10.59 -10.51 -7.24
CA ALA A 79 -10.55 -9.08 -6.92
C ALA A 79 -9.20 -8.68 -6.30
N LYS A 80 -8.72 -9.47 -5.33
CA LYS A 80 -7.42 -9.27 -4.69
C LYS A 80 -6.27 -9.19 -5.69
N THR A 81 -6.21 -10.10 -6.67
CA THR A 81 -5.14 -10.09 -7.69
C THR A 81 -5.17 -8.81 -8.51
N ARG A 82 -6.36 -8.35 -8.92
CA ARG A 82 -6.50 -7.08 -9.64
C ARG A 82 -6.09 -5.91 -8.76
N GLU A 83 -6.51 -5.89 -7.49
CA GLU A 83 -6.14 -4.85 -6.53
C GLU A 83 -4.62 -4.77 -6.34
N SER A 84 -3.94 -5.90 -6.10
CA SER A 84 -2.48 -5.96 -6.01
C SER A 84 -1.80 -5.46 -7.29
N LEU A 85 -2.31 -5.84 -8.47
CA LEU A 85 -1.77 -5.33 -9.75
C LEU A 85 -1.92 -3.81 -9.87
N ASN A 86 -3.03 -3.23 -9.40
CA ASN A 86 -3.22 -1.79 -9.43
C ASN A 86 -2.33 -1.07 -8.42
N ALA A 87 -2.15 -1.64 -7.22
CA ALA A 87 -1.24 -1.08 -6.23
C ALA A 87 0.20 -1.02 -6.77
N VAL A 88 0.65 -2.10 -7.43
CA VAL A 88 1.97 -2.15 -8.07
C VAL A 88 2.07 -1.15 -9.23
N LEU A 89 1.02 -0.99 -10.04
CA LEU A 89 0.98 0.02 -11.10
C LEU A 89 1.14 1.44 -10.53
N GLU A 90 0.42 1.77 -9.47
CA GLU A 90 0.52 3.08 -8.80
C GLU A 90 1.93 3.32 -8.25
N GLN A 91 2.54 2.31 -7.62
CA GLN A 91 3.93 2.38 -7.15
C GLN A 91 4.92 2.58 -8.30
N ALA A 92 4.75 1.84 -9.40
CA ALA A 92 5.59 1.93 -10.57
C ALA A 92 5.51 3.32 -11.23
N LEU A 93 4.31 3.89 -11.32
CA LEU A 93 4.10 5.23 -11.86
C LEU A 93 4.74 6.30 -10.98
N GLN A 94 4.55 6.23 -9.66
CA GLN A 94 5.16 7.17 -8.72
C GLN A 94 6.68 7.19 -8.85
N GLN A 95 7.30 6.01 -8.89
CA GLN A 95 8.75 5.93 -9.04
C GLN A 95 9.22 6.38 -10.42
N TRP A 96 8.51 6.02 -11.48
CA TRP A 96 8.80 6.50 -12.83
C TRP A 96 8.79 8.03 -12.91
N THR A 97 7.78 8.68 -12.35
CA THR A 97 7.69 10.14 -12.31
C THR A 97 8.88 10.76 -11.57
N VAL A 98 9.34 10.16 -10.47
CA VAL A 98 10.53 10.61 -9.74
C VAL A 98 11.80 10.44 -10.57
N SER A 99 11.96 9.30 -11.26
CA SER A 99 13.13 9.06 -12.12
C SER A 99 13.19 9.98 -13.34
N GLN A 100 12.06 10.53 -13.79
CA GLN A 100 11.99 11.50 -14.89
C GLN A 100 12.31 12.94 -14.47
N GLN A 101 12.38 13.24 -13.17
CA GLN A 101 12.77 14.58 -12.71
C GLN A 101 14.29 14.81 -12.86
N PRO A 102 14.74 16.03 -13.20
CA PRO A 102 16.16 16.35 -13.27
C PRO A 102 16.83 16.13 -11.91
N GLY A 103 17.75 15.15 -11.83
CA GLY A 103 18.40 14.73 -10.57
C GLY A 103 17.70 13.60 -9.81
N GLY A 104 16.66 13.00 -10.38
CA GLY A 104 15.96 11.84 -9.82
C GLY A 104 16.79 10.55 -9.84
N ALA A 105 16.63 9.72 -8.81
CA ALA A 105 17.29 8.42 -8.74
C ALA A 105 16.73 7.46 -9.82
N ALA A 106 17.62 6.73 -10.50
CA ALA A 106 17.22 5.70 -11.46
C ALA A 106 16.47 4.55 -10.75
N MET A 107 15.46 4.00 -11.42
CA MET A 107 14.70 2.83 -10.96
C MET A 107 15.64 1.69 -10.54
N PRO A 108 15.56 1.16 -9.30
CA PRO A 108 16.38 0.01 -8.91
C PRO A 108 15.92 -1.23 -9.69
N VAL A 109 16.81 -1.77 -10.53
CA VAL A 109 16.55 -2.90 -11.44
C VAL A 109 16.08 -4.18 -10.72
N ASP A 110 16.36 -4.31 -9.43
CA ASP A 110 16.12 -5.54 -8.65
C ASP A 110 14.83 -5.51 -7.79
N GLN A 111 13.96 -4.50 -7.91
CA GLN A 111 12.73 -4.48 -7.12
C GLN A 111 11.72 -5.52 -7.64
N GLN A 112 11.21 -6.39 -6.76
CA GLN A 112 10.13 -7.36 -7.02
C GLN A 112 8.87 -6.99 -6.22
N TRP A 113 8.07 -6.05 -6.73
CA TRP A 113 6.93 -5.53 -5.97
C TRP A 113 5.73 -6.48 -5.97
N LEU A 114 5.45 -7.18 -7.08
CA LEU A 114 4.39 -8.18 -7.09
C LEU A 114 4.72 -9.33 -6.15
N ALA A 115 5.96 -9.83 -6.15
CA ALA A 115 6.37 -10.90 -5.24
C ALA A 115 6.16 -10.53 -3.77
N THR A 116 6.38 -9.26 -3.42
CA THR A 116 6.18 -8.74 -2.06
C THR A 116 4.69 -8.62 -1.72
N GLU A 117 3.87 -8.08 -2.63
CA GLU A 117 2.43 -7.94 -2.40
C GLU A 117 1.71 -9.29 -2.25
N PHE A 118 2.06 -10.30 -3.05
CA PHE A 118 1.44 -11.63 -2.94
C PHE A 118 1.91 -12.47 -1.73
N ARG A 119 2.78 -11.95 -0.88
CA ARG A 119 3.26 -12.62 0.35
C ARG A 119 2.44 -12.24 1.60
N LYS A 120 1.77 -11.09 1.61
CA LYS A 120 0.87 -10.65 2.70
C LYS A 120 -0.46 -11.40 2.67
#